data_AF-A0A2W1NJQ0-F1
#
_entry.id   AF-A0A2W1NJQ0-F1
#
_cell.length_a   1.000
_cell.length_b   1.000
_cell.length_c   1.000
_cell.angle_alpha   90.00
_cell.angle_beta   90.00
_cell.angle_gamma   90.00
#
_symmetry.space_group_name_H-M   'P 1'
#
loop_
_entity.id
_entity.type
_entity.pdbx_description
1 polymer ?
#
loop_
_entity_poly.entity_id
_entity_poly.type
_entity_poly.pdbx_seq_one_letter_code
_entity_poly.pdbx_strand_id
1 'polypeptide(L)'
;MITKDKIDTYNYYGGDIDGFLKFVNNERRSINDTEWNKINSFIQDIQLITDKKTSEEYTEKVLSEINKSCDVEVFAYFMKKIPFHEYFMALVGVTKLIEAKINEDTIVGFSEITDPLKLKFELSSDIQKLEKLSFKTLEKLKIQFLPTSTFQELAIANKWSNDYIELSSSFDALYKAANWNSTEKEQSNSGLWTKFKNIFK
;
A
#
# COMPACT_ATOMS: atom_id res chain seq x y z
N MET A 1 -14.31 12.09 15.13
CA MET A 1 -12.99 11.73 14.56
C MET A 1 -12.20 11.01 15.63
N ILE A 2 -11.60 9.87 15.28
CA ILE A 2 -10.76 9.07 16.17
C ILE A 2 -9.37 9.69 16.15
N THR A 3 -8.89 10.10 17.32
CA THR A 3 -7.59 10.73 17.50
C THR A 3 -6.62 9.79 18.20
N LYS A 4 -5.34 10.16 18.20
CA LYS A 4 -4.30 9.39 18.88
C LYS A 4 -4.59 9.15 20.37
N ASP A 5 -5.02 10.17 21.10
CA ASP A 5 -5.38 10.03 22.52
C ASP A 5 -6.45 8.95 22.76
N LYS A 6 -7.39 8.79 21.82
CA LYS A 6 -8.44 7.76 21.87
C LYS A 6 -7.87 6.37 21.62
N ILE A 7 -6.92 6.24 20.68
CA ILE A 7 -6.20 4.99 20.43
C ILE A 7 -5.33 4.61 21.64
N ASP A 8 -4.65 5.57 22.25
CA ASP A 8 -3.81 5.32 23.43
C ASP A 8 -4.66 4.88 24.63
N THR A 9 -5.82 5.52 24.82
CA THR A 9 -6.82 5.09 25.82
C THR A 9 -7.28 3.66 25.55
N TYR A 10 -7.69 3.36 24.30
CA TYR A 10 -8.12 2.03 23.91
C TYR A 10 -7.03 0.97 24.16
N ASN A 11 -5.78 1.26 23.80
CA ASN A 11 -4.63 0.36 23.98
C ASN A 11 -4.29 0.15 25.46
N TYR A 12 -4.39 1.18 26.31
CA TYR A 12 -4.13 1.09 27.74
C TYR A 12 -5.03 0.05 28.42
N TYR A 13 -6.29 -0.02 28.01
CA TYR A 13 -7.26 -1.00 28.49
C TYR A 13 -7.26 -2.30 27.66
N GLY A 14 -6.38 -2.44 26.67
CA GLY A 14 -6.29 -3.65 25.83
C GLY A 14 -7.58 -3.98 25.07
N GLY A 15 -8.41 -2.98 24.76
CA GLY A 15 -9.71 -3.20 24.13
C GLY A 15 -10.83 -3.70 25.06
N ASP A 16 -10.57 -3.85 26.36
CA ASP A 16 -11.57 -4.18 27.37
C ASP A 16 -12.46 -2.97 27.71
N ILE A 17 -13.64 -2.92 27.07
CA ILE A 17 -14.62 -1.86 27.29
C ILE A 17 -15.22 -1.90 28.71
N ASP A 18 -15.36 -3.08 29.31
CA ASP A 18 -15.92 -3.21 30.65
C ASP A 18 -14.96 -2.68 31.69
N GLY A 19 -13.67 -2.99 31.54
CA GLY A 19 -12.59 -2.40 32.33
C GLY A 19 -12.55 -0.88 32.17
N PHE A 20 -12.64 -0.38 30.94
CA PHE A 20 -12.72 1.06 30.69
C PHE A 20 -13.90 1.71 31.40
N LEU A 21 -15.12 1.20 31.22
CA LEU A 21 -16.33 1.77 31.81
C LEU A 21 -16.33 1.72 33.35
N LYS A 22 -15.70 0.71 33.96
CA LYS A 22 -15.62 0.56 35.42
C LYS A 22 -14.61 1.52 36.06
N PHE A 23 -13.51 1.83 35.38
CA PHE A 23 -12.39 2.57 35.97
C PHE A 23 -12.22 3.98 35.42
N VAL A 24 -12.89 4.35 34.33
CA VAL A 24 -12.81 5.70 33.79
C VAL A 24 -13.57 6.69 34.69
N ASN A 25 -12.92 7.79 35.05
CA ASN A 25 -13.62 8.91 35.65
C ASN A 25 -14.45 9.61 34.56
N ASN A 26 -15.76 9.75 34.75
CA ASN A 26 -16.69 10.31 33.76
C ASN A 26 -16.26 11.69 33.23
N GLU A 27 -15.62 12.52 34.05
CA GLU A 27 -15.12 13.84 33.65
C GLU A 27 -13.87 13.79 32.74
N ARG A 28 -13.20 12.63 32.65
CA ARG A 28 -12.00 12.40 31.83
C ARG A 28 -12.23 11.42 30.69
N ARG A 29 -13.49 11.10 30.37
CA ARG A 29 -13.85 10.14 29.34
C ARG A 29 -13.52 10.71 27.94
N SER A 30 -12.37 10.31 27.41
CA SER A 30 -11.85 10.76 26.10
C SER A 30 -12.48 10.05 24.91
N ILE A 31 -13.09 8.88 25.13
CA ILE A 31 -13.65 8.00 24.09
C ILE A 31 -15.04 7.49 24.51
N ASN A 32 -15.99 7.49 23.57
CA ASN A 32 -17.34 6.93 23.79
C ASN A 32 -17.47 5.51 23.23
N ASP A 33 -18.57 4.82 23.56
CA ASP A 33 -18.77 3.41 23.19
C ASP A 33 -18.85 3.19 21.67
N THR A 34 -19.43 4.14 20.93
CA THR A 34 -19.48 4.09 19.47
C THR A 34 -18.08 4.15 18.86
N GLU A 35 -17.24 5.04 19.36
CA GLU A 35 -15.84 5.18 18.93
C GLU A 35 -15.01 3.96 19.32
N TRP A 36 -15.23 3.41 20.52
CA TRP A 36 -14.60 2.16 20.97
C TRP A 36 -14.90 0.99 20.05
N ASN A 37 -16.19 0.76 19.77
CA ASN A 37 -16.64 -0.30 18.90
C ASN A 37 -16.12 -0.10 17.47
N LYS A 38 -15.98 1.16 17.03
CA LYS A 38 -15.40 1.47 15.72
C LYS A 38 -13.91 1.15 15.65
N ILE A 39 -13.13 1.45 16.69
CA ILE A 39 -11.71 1.04 16.78
C ILE A 39 -11.60 -0.49 16.76
N ASN A 40 -12.45 -1.19 17.53
CA ASN A 40 -12.53 -2.65 17.53
C ASN A 40 -12.74 -3.21 16.11
N SER A 41 -13.73 -2.67 15.37
CA SER A 41 -14.00 -3.09 13.98
C SER A 41 -12.77 -2.89 13.11
N PHE A 42 -12.14 -1.70 13.17
CA PHE A 42 -10.96 -1.41 12.35
C PHE A 42 -9.78 -2.35 12.65
N ILE A 43 -9.57 -2.72 13.92
CA ILE A 43 -8.52 -3.69 14.28
C ILE A 43 -8.82 -5.06 13.63
N GLN A 44 -10.06 -5.51 13.69
CA GLN A 44 -10.48 -6.78 13.06
C GLN A 44 -10.34 -6.72 11.53
N ASP A 45 -10.77 -5.62 10.92
CA ASP A 45 -10.69 -5.42 9.47
C ASP A 45 -9.24 -5.41 8.98
N ILE A 46 -8.35 -4.73 9.71
CA ILE A 46 -6.91 -4.70 9.42
C ILE A 46 -6.29 -6.10 9.57
N GLN A 47 -6.76 -6.91 10.53
CA GLN A 47 -6.33 -8.30 10.64
C GLN A 47 -6.76 -9.12 9.43
N LEU A 48 -8.00 -8.98 8.95
CA LEU A 48 -8.48 -9.68 7.76
C LEU A 48 -7.67 -9.30 6.51
N ILE A 49 -7.34 -8.01 6.35
CA ILE A 49 -6.49 -7.52 5.26
C ILE A 49 -5.08 -8.10 5.38
N THR A 50 -4.51 -8.09 6.58
CA THR A 50 -3.17 -8.62 6.85
C THR A 50 -3.08 -10.12 6.53
N ASP A 51 -4.15 -10.86 6.85
CA ASP A 51 -4.30 -12.28 6.52
C ASP A 51 -4.57 -12.54 5.03
N LYS A 52 -4.74 -11.49 4.20
CA LYS A 52 -5.12 -11.56 2.78
C LYS A 52 -6.44 -12.34 2.56
N LYS A 53 -7.40 -12.21 3.48
CA LYS A 53 -8.71 -12.88 3.44
C LYS A 53 -9.85 -11.98 2.97
N THR A 54 -9.53 -10.84 2.36
CA THR A 54 -10.49 -9.84 1.93
C THR A 54 -10.54 -9.73 0.42
N SER A 55 -11.70 -9.31 -0.11
CA SER A 55 -11.78 -8.84 -1.50
C SER A 55 -11.14 -7.45 -1.66
N GLU A 56 -10.86 -7.05 -2.89
CA GLU A 56 -10.33 -5.71 -3.19
C GLU A 56 -11.31 -4.63 -2.77
N GLU A 57 -12.59 -4.81 -3.10
CA GLU A 57 -13.70 -3.90 -2.74
C GLU A 57 -13.82 -3.72 -1.22
N TYR A 58 -13.66 -4.82 -0.47
CA TYR A 58 -13.67 -4.76 0.98
C TYR A 58 -12.49 -3.98 1.53
N THR A 59 -11.29 -4.27 1.02
CA THR A 59 -10.04 -3.61 1.44
C THR A 59 -10.12 -2.11 1.16
N GLU A 60 -10.53 -1.70 -0.03
CA GLU A 60 -10.74 -0.30 -0.40
C GLU A 60 -11.75 0.38 0.52
N LYS A 61 -12.87 -0.29 0.81
CA LYS A 61 -13.91 0.24 1.71
C LYS A 61 -13.35 0.49 3.11
N VAL A 62 -12.65 -0.48 3.67
CA VAL A 62 -12.03 -0.37 5.01
C VAL A 62 -11.01 0.76 5.05
N LEU A 63 -10.06 0.79 4.12
CA LEU A 63 -9.03 1.84 4.08
C LEU A 63 -9.63 3.23 3.94
N SER A 64 -10.66 3.37 3.08
CA SER A 64 -11.40 4.62 2.91
C SER A 64 -12.15 5.02 4.18
N GLU A 65 -12.74 4.07 4.90
CA GLU A 65 -13.47 4.35 6.14
C GLU A 65 -12.53 4.76 7.28
N ILE A 66 -11.38 4.10 7.41
CA ILE A 66 -10.34 4.48 8.37
C ILE A 66 -9.85 5.90 8.05
N ASN A 67 -9.51 6.19 6.80
CA ASN A 67 -9.04 7.52 6.38
C ASN A 67 -10.07 8.63 6.65
N LYS A 68 -11.38 8.34 6.50
CA LYS A 68 -12.45 9.31 6.80
C LYS A 68 -12.74 9.48 8.28
N SER A 69 -12.53 8.44 9.09
CA SER A 69 -12.95 8.41 10.49
C SER A 69 -11.83 8.81 11.46
N CYS A 70 -10.58 8.73 11.02
CA CYS A 70 -9.38 8.89 11.83
C CYS A 70 -8.58 10.14 11.42
N ASP A 71 -7.79 10.67 12.34
CA ASP A 71 -6.74 11.63 11.98
C ASP A 71 -5.56 10.94 11.25
N VAL A 72 -4.63 11.76 10.74
CA VAL A 72 -3.47 11.29 9.96
C VAL A 72 -2.56 10.38 10.79
N GLU A 73 -2.38 10.65 12.09
CA GLU A 73 -1.53 9.85 12.97
C GLU A 73 -2.14 8.46 13.22
N VAL A 74 -3.45 8.40 13.45
CA VAL A 74 -4.19 7.16 13.66
C VAL A 74 -4.30 6.37 12.36
N PHE A 75 -4.49 7.03 11.22
CA PHE A 75 -4.44 6.35 9.93
C PHE A 75 -3.08 5.68 9.73
N ALA A 76 -1.98 6.40 9.98
CA ALA A 76 -0.63 5.84 9.91
C ALA A 76 -0.41 4.69 10.92
N TYR A 77 -1.00 4.78 12.11
CA TYR A 77 -0.98 3.69 13.10
C TYR A 77 -1.59 2.40 12.56
N PHE A 78 -2.75 2.47 11.89
CA PHE A 78 -3.37 1.29 11.27
C PHE A 78 -2.56 0.77 10.08
N MET A 79 -2.03 1.65 9.24
CA MET A 79 -1.26 1.22 8.07
C MET A 79 0.02 0.48 8.45
N LYS A 80 0.68 0.88 9.54
CA LYS A 80 1.85 0.18 10.10
C LYS A 80 1.56 -1.25 10.56
N LYS A 81 0.29 -1.59 10.84
CA LYS A 81 -0.10 -2.96 11.21
C LYS A 81 -0.25 -3.89 10.02
N ILE A 82 -0.25 -3.36 8.79
CA ILE A 82 -0.27 -4.15 7.56
C ILE A 82 1.18 -4.36 7.11
N PRO A 83 1.78 -5.56 7.26
CA PRO A 83 3.21 -5.78 7.04
C PRO A 83 3.70 -5.46 5.63
N PHE A 84 2.80 -5.53 4.65
CA PHE A 84 3.12 -5.29 3.24
C PHE A 84 2.76 -3.88 2.75
N HIS A 85 2.14 -3.03 3.58
CA HIS A 85 1.70 -1.70 3.16
C HIS A 85 2.86 -0.85 2.64
N GLU A 86 3.99 -0.81 3.35
CA GLU A 86 5.14 -0.01 2.93
C GLU A 86 5.72 -0.46 1.58
N TYR A 87 5.69 -1.78 1.28
CA TYR A 87 6.12 -2.28 -0.02
C TYR A 87 5.16 -1.88 -1.14
N PHE A 88 3.85 -1.90 -0.89
CA PHE A 88 2.87 -1.37 -1.85
C PHE A 88 3.09 0.12 -2.11
N MET A 89 3.38 0.93 -1.10
CA MET A 89 3.69 2.35 -1.29
C MET A 89 4.97 2.56 -2.10
N ALA A 90 5.99 1.71 -1.89
CA ALA A 90 7.20 1.75 -2.70
C ALA A 90 6.95 1.33 -4.16
N LEU A 91 6.10 0.31 -4.38
CA LEU A 91 5.66 -0.13 -5.72
C LEU A 91 4.88 0.96 -6.44
N VAL A 92 4.02 1.71 -5.72
CA VAL A 92 3.39 2.92 -6.23
C VAL A 92 4.43 3.93 -6.69
N GLY A 93 5.50 4.14 -5.91
CA GLY A 93 6.62 5.01 -6.28
C GLY A 93 7.29 4.58 -7.59
N VAL A 94 7.65 3.31 -7.72
CA VAL A 94 8.24 2.76 -8.96
C VAL A 94 7.30 2.94 -10.15
N THR A 95 6.00 2.69 -9.96
CA THR A 95 4.99 2.82 -11.02
C THR A 95 4.79 4.29 -11.43
N LYS A 96 4.81 5.23 -10.49
CA LYS A 96 4.77 6.68 -10.76
C LYS A 96 5.99 7.14 -11.57
N LEU A 97 7.16 6.56 -11.35
CA LEU A 97 8.35 6.88 -12.14
C LEU A 97 8.20 6.43 -13.60
N ILE A 98 7.59 5.27 -13.86
CA ILE A 98 7.24 4.84 -15.23
C ILE A 98 6.21 5.78 -15.85
N GLU A 99 5.12 6.07 -15.13
CA GLU A 99 4.07 6.99 -15.58
C GLU A 99 4.61 8.38 -15.95
N ALA A 100 5.57 8.90 -15.17
CA ALA A 100 6.20 10.18 -15.41
C ALA A 100 7.05 10.22 -16.70
N LYS A 101 7.52 9.07 -17.18
CA LYS A 101 8.26 8.96 -18.45
C LYS A 101 7.33 8.98 -19.68
N ILE A 102 6.01 8.80 -19.49
CA ILE A 102 5.02 8.73 -20.57
C ILE A 102 4.41 10.11 -20.82
N ASN A 103 4.38 10.52 -22.09
CA ASN A 103 3.86 11.78 -22.60
C ASN A 103 3.30 11.60 -24.03
N GLU A 104 2.84 12.68 -24.65
CA GLU A 104 2.25 12.68 -25.99
C GLU A 104 3.22 12.19 -27.08
N ASP A 105 4.51 12.44 -26.91
CA ASP A 105 5.57 12.06 -27.85
C ASP A 105 6.11 10.62 -27.63
N THR A 106 5.55 9.89 -26.66
CA THR A 106 6.04 8.57 -26.30
C THR A 106 5.80 7.59 -27.43
N ILE A 107 6.88 6.98 -27.91
CA ILE A 107 6.84 5.97 -28.95
C ILE A 107 6.38 4.66 -28.32
N VAL A 108 5.19 4.20 -28.72
CA VAL A 108 4.54 3.03 -28.10
C VAL A 108 5.10 1.66 -28.54
N GLY A 109 6.12 1.66 -29.40
CA GLY A 109 6.87 0.45 -29.77
C GLY A 109 6.03 -0.62 -30.47
N PHE A 110 6.27 -1.89 -30.09
CA PHE A 110 5.54 -3.08 -30.58
C PHE A 110 4.33 -3.43 -29.71
N SER A 111 4.01 -2.61 -28.71
CA SER A 111 2.90 -2.88 -27.81
C SER A 111 1.56 -2.77 -28.54
N GLU A 112 0.54 -3.47 -28.05
CA GLU A 112 -0.85 -3.33 -28.56
C GLU A 112 -1.45 -1.93 -28.31
N ILE A 113 -0.70 -1.07 -27.61
CA ILE A 113 -1.14 0.25 -27.21
C ILE A 113 -0.83 1.23 -28.33
N THR A 114 -1.89 1.85 -28.86
CA THR A 114 -1.78 2.83 -29.94
C THR A 114 -1.76 4.28 -29.44
N ASP A 115 -2.13 4.50 -28.18
CA ASP A 115 -2.27 5.82 -27.57
C ASP A 115 -1.52 5.90 -26.23
N PRO A 116 -0.38 6.64 -26.17
CA PRO A 116 0.36 6.86 -24.94
C PRO A 116 -0.44 7.49 -23.81
N LEU A 117 -1.39 8.38 -24.12
CA LEU A 117 -2.21 9.04 -23.10
C LEU A 117 -3.20 8.08 -22.46
N LYS A 118 -3.75 7.16 -23.26
CA LYS A 118 -4.58 6.07 -22.74
C LYS A 118 -3.79 5.19 -21.78
N LEU A 119 -2.57 4.79 -22.14
CA LEU A 119 -1.69 4.03 -21.25
C LEU A 119 -1.42 4.81 -19.95
N LYS A 120 -1.10 6.10 -20.06
CA LYS A 120 -0.87 6.94 -18.90
C LYS A 120 -2.08 6.95 -17.96
N PHE A 121 -3.29 7.10 -18.51
CA PHE A 121 -4.53 7.04 -17.73
C PHE A 121 -4.76 5.68 -17.07
N GLU A 122 -4.51 4.58 -17.78
CA GLU A 122 -4.60 3.23 -17.22
C GLU A 122 -3.60 3.03 -16.07
N LEU A 123 -2.37 3.52 -16.22
CA LEU A 123 -1.35 3.54 -15.18
C LEU A 123 -1.78 4.38 -13.98
N SER A 124 -2.35 5.57 -14.18
CA SER A 124 -2.91 6.37 -13.08
C SER A 124 -3.99 5.60 -12.31
N SER A 125 -4.84 4.85 -13.01
CA SER A 125 -5.86 4.01 -12.38
C SER A 125 -5.24 2.85 -11.59
N ASP A 126 -4.22 2.20 -12.14
CA ASP A 126 -3.50 1.12 -11.46
C ASP A 126 -2.75 1.63 -10.22
N ILE A 127 -2.15 2.81 -10.28
CA ILE A 127 -1.53 3.48 -9.14
C ILE A 127 -2.53 3.68 -8.00
N GLN A 128 -3.73 4.19 -8.29
CA GLN A 128 -4.77 4.37 -7.26
C GLN A 128 -5.22 3.04 -6.64
N LYS A 129 -5.24 1.95 -7.43
CA LYS A 129 -5.59 0.61 -6.93
C LYS A 129 -4.47 0.01 -6.09
N LEU A 130 -3.21 0.23 -6.46
CA LEU A 130 -2.05 -0.15 -5.64
C LEU A 130 -2.02 0.59 -4.32
N GLU A 131 -2.36 1.89 -4.30
CA GLU A 131 -2.49 2.68 -3.06
C GLU A 131 -3.54 2.07 -2.10
N LYS A 132 -4.49 1.30 -2.64
CA LYS A 132 -5.53 0.56 -1.92
C LYS A 132 -5.21 -0.93 -1.71
N LEU A 133 -3.95 -1.32 -1.90
CA LEU A 133 -3.45 -2.67 -1.67
C LEU A 133 -4.06 -3.75 -2.60
N SER A 134 -4.38 -3.38 -3.84
CA SER A 134 -4.90 -4.33 -4.84
C SER A 134 -3.83 -5.32 -5.31
N PHE A 135 -3.96 -6.58 -4.88
CA PHE A 135 -3.11 -7.67 -5.36
C PHE A 135 -3.38 -8.03 -6.82
N LYS A 136 -4.60 -7.85 -7.33
CA LYS A 136 -4.89 -8.07 -8.75
C LYS A 136 -4.12 -7.10 -9.63
N THR A 137 -4.09 -5.82 -9.25
CA THR A 137 -3.28 -4.81 -9.96
C THR A 137 -1.79 -5.09 -9.80
N LEU A 138 -1.34 -5.57 -8.64
CA LEU A 138 0.05 -5.98 -8.45
C LEU A 138 0.46 -7.10 -9.43
N GLU A 139 -0.38 -8.14 -9.60
CA GLU A 139 -0.14 -9.20 -10.58
C GLU A 139 -0.20 -8.71 -12.03
N LYS A 140 -1.14 -7.79 -12.34
CA LYS A 140 -1.19 -7.12 -13.65
C LYS A 140 0.13 -6.41 -13.95
N LEU A 141 0.64 -5.61 -13.00
CA LEU A 141 1.87 -4.84 -13.18
C LEU A 141 3.10 -5.74 -13.28
N LYS A 142 3.15 -6.83 -12.52
CA LYS A 142 4.22 -7.83 -12.64
C LYS A 142 4.37 -8.31 -14.08
N ILE A 143 3.27 -8.58 -14.78
CA ILE A 143 3.30 -8.98 -16.19
C ILE A 143 3.92 -7.86 -17.05
N GLN A 144 3.57 -6.59 -16.80
CA GLN A 144 4.11 -5.45 -17.56
C GLN A 144 5.62 -5.21 -17.33
N PHE A 145 6.15 -5.68 -16.20
CA PHE A 145 7.57 -5.62 -15.84
C PHE A 145 8.40 -6.82 -16.32
N LEU A 146 7.78 -7.84 -16.93
CA LEU A 146 8.53 -8.99 -17.48
C LEU A 146 9.39 -8.56 -18.69
N PRO A 147 10.42 -9.37 -19.03
CA PRO A 147 11.13 -9.21 -20.29
C PRO A 147 10.16 -9.17 -21.48
N THR A 148 10.53 -8.40 -22.50
CA THR A 148 9.78 -8.17 -23.74
C THR A 148 8.33 -7.70 -23.53
N SER A 149 8.01 -7.19 -22.33
CA SER A 149 6.68 -6.65 -22.04
C SER A 149 6.64 -5.15 -22.26
N THR A 150 5.44 -4.58 -22.19
CA THR A 150 5.14 -3.18 -22.54
C THR A 150 6.15 -2.18 -21.99
N PHE A 151 6.51 -2.24 -20.69
CA PHE A 151 7.41 -1.24 -20.12
C PHE A 151 8.84 -1.35 -20.65
N GLN A 152 9.34 -2.57 -20.93
CA GLN A 152 10.66 -2.74 -21.54
C GLN A 152 10.66 -2.22 -22.98
N GLU A 153 9.61 -2.52 -23.75
CA GLU A 153 9.47 -2.08 -25.12
C GLU A 153 9.43 -0.55 -25.22
N LEU A 154 8.63 0.09 -24.36
CA LEU A 154 8.60 1.54 -24.24
C LEU A 154 9.97 2.11 -23.88
N ALA A 155 10.70 1.47 -22.97
CA ALA A 155 12.03 1.92 -22.55
C ALA A 155 13.03 1.92 -23.70
N ILE A 156 13.01 0.87 -24.53
CA ILE A 156 13.86 0.74 -25.70
C ILE A 156 13.49 1.79 -26.74
N ALA A 157 12.19 1.93 -27.07
CA ALA A 157 11.72 2.86 -28.08
C ALA A 157 12.02 4.32 -27.72
N ASN A 158 12.02 4.65 -26.42
CA ASN A 158 12.16 6.03 -25.92
C ASN A 158 13.51 6.30 -25.23
N LYS A 159 14.51 5.41 -25.43
CA LYS A 159 15.91 5.59 -24.98
C LYS A 159 16.10 5.73 -23.46
N TRP A 160 15.29 5.06 -22.66
CA TRP A 160 15.45 4.98 -21.19
C TRP A 160 15.62 3.53 -20.69
N SER A 161 16.23 2.66 -21.51
CA SER A 161 16.47 1.25 -21.17
C SER A 161 17.28 1.04 -19.88
N ASN A 162 18.26 1.90 -19.59
CA ASN A 162 19.05 1.81 -18.36
C ASN A 162 18.17 2.10 -17.13
N ASP A 163 17.40 3.19 -17.15
CA ASP A 163 16.43 3.53 -16.11
C ASP A 163 15.44 2.38 -15.90
N TYR A 164 14.96 1.75 -16.99
CA TYR A 164 14.06 0.60 -16.89
C TYR A 164 14.69 -0.59 -16.16
N ILE A 165 15.96 -0.90 -16.39
CA ILE A 165 16.64 -2.02 -15.71
C ILE A 165 16.66 -1.77 -14.19
N GLU A 166 16.93 -0.54 -13.76
CA GLU A 166 16.92 -0.16 -12.35
C GLU A 166 15.51 -0.21 -11.74
N LEU A 167 14.52 0.32 -12.46
CA LEU A 167 13.12 0.30 -12.05
C LEU A 167 12.55 -1.12 -11.98
N SER A 168 12.82 -1.97 -12.96
CA SER A 168 12.43 -3.37 -13.01
C SER A 168 13.09 -4.17 -11.88
N SER A 169 14.39 -3.97 -11.64
CA SER A 169 15.10 -4.59 -10.51
C SER A 169 14.50 -4.17 -9.16
N SER A 170 14.13 -2.90 -9.02
CA SER A 170 13.47 -2.37 -7.82
C SER A 170 12.08 -2.97 -7.64
N PHE A 171 11.30 -3.05 -8.73
CA PHE A 171 9.98 -3.69 -8.74
C PHE A 171 10.07 -5.14 -8.29
N ASP A 172 10.96 -5.94 -8.86
CA ASP A 172 11.12 -7.37 -8.52
C ASP A 172 11.43 -7.58 -7.04
N ALA A 173 12.33 -6.77 -6.48
CA ALA A 173 12.70 -6.87 -5.08
C ALA A 173 11.53 -6.48 -4.15
N LEU A 174 10.77 -5.44 -4.50
CA LEU A 174 9.58 -5.02 -3.74
C LEU A 174 8.42 -6.00 -3.89
N TYR A 175 8.18 -6.53 -5.08
CA TYR A 175 7.15 -7.53 -5.35
C TYR A 175 7.36 -8.78 -4.49
N LYS A 176 8.60 -9.27 -4.42
CA LYS A 176 8.97 -10.39 -3.54
C LYS A 176 8.68 -10.08 -2.07
N ALA A 177 8.99 -8.86 -1.63
CA ALA A 177 8.76 -8.46 -0.24
C ALA A 177 7.26 -8.27 0.08
N ALA A 178 6.46 -7.72 -0.84
CA ALA A 178 5.03 -7.54 -0.69
C ALA A 178 4.26 -8.88 -0.68
N ASN A 179 4.72 -9.85 -1.48
CA ASN A 179 4.15 -11.19 -1.53
C ASN A 179 4.76 -12.16 -0.52
N TRP A 180 5.72 -11.72 0.30
CA TRP A 180 6.34 -12.57 1.32
C TRP A 180 5.29 -13.04 2.34
N ASN A 181 5.00 -14.34 2.35
CA ASN A 181 4.18 -14.95 3.37
C ASN A 181 5.04 -15.22 4.61
N SER A 182 4.55 -14.84 5.78
CA SER A 182 5.18 -15.06 7.09
C SER A 182 5.40 -16.55 7.47
N THR A 183 5.05 -17.48 6.58
CA THR A 183 5.31 -18.92 6.70
C THR A 183 6.75 -19.33 6.36
N GLU A 184 7.55 -18.48 5.70
CA GLU A 184 8.98 -18.72 5.51
C GLU A 184 9.79 -17.85 6.49
N LYS A 185 9.81 -18.27 7.76
CA LYS A 185 10.82 -17.77 8.72
C LYS A 185 12.14 -18.47 8.39
N GLU A 186 13.08 -17.75 7.78
CA GLU A 186 14.46 -17.59 8.30
C GLU A 186 15.37 -16.81 7.34
N GLN A 187 16.08 -15.85 7.94
CA GLN A 187 17.31 -15.18 7.48
C GLN A 187 17.19 -13.97 6.52
N SER A 188 17.79 -12.85 6.97
CA SER A 188 18.20 -11.68 6.17
C SER A 188 17.14 -10.65 5.75
N ASN A 189 16.63 -9.84 6.69
CA ASN A 189 15.79 -8.67 6.33
C ASN A 189 16.30 -7.29 6.81
N SER A 190 17.47 -7.18 7.45
CA SER A 190 18.02 -5.86 7.84
C SER A 190 18.76 -5.15 6.70
N GLY A 191 19.32 -5.89 5.74
CA GLY A 191 20.14 -5.34 4.64
C GLY A 191 19.33 -4.76 3.47
N LEU A 192 18.19 -5.36 3.13
CA LEU A 192 17.35 -4.95 2.00
C LEU A 192 16.66 -3.59 2.26
N TRP A 193 16.05 -3.45 3.43
CA TRP A 193 15.39 -2.21 3.87
C TRP A 193 16.31 -0.99 3.90
N THR A 194 17.57 -1.19 4.30
CA THR A 194 18.57 -0.11 4.36
C THR A 194 18.99 0.35 2.96
N LYS A 195 19.05 -0.56 1.98
CA LYS A 195 19.32 -0.20 0.57
C LYS A 195 18.15 0.56 -0.06
N PHE A 196 16.90 0.16 0.21
CA PHE A 196 15.71 0.83 -0.34
C PHE A 196 15.56 2.29 0.10
N LYS A 197 15.86 2.62 1.37
CA LYS A 197 15.79 4.01 1.87
C LYS A 197 16.78 4.96 1.17
N ASN A 198 17.84 4.45 0.57
CA ASN A 198 18.83 5.25 -0.12
C ASN A 198 18.48 5.54 -1.58
N ILE A 199 17.55 4.78 -2.19
CA ILE A 199 17.12 4.98 -3.58
C ILE A 199 16.12 6.14 -3.69
N PHE A 200 15.34 6.39 -2.65
CA PHE A 200 14.32 7.45 -2.60
C PHE A 200 14.76 8.70 -1.82
N LYS A 201 16.07 8.96 -1.73
CA LYS A 201 16.65 10.07 -0.99
C LYS A 201 17.18 11.16 -1.92
#